data_AF-A0A842QC07-F1
#
_entry.id   AF-A0A842QC07-F1
#
_cell.length_a   1.000
_cell.length_b   1.000
_cell.length_c   1.000
_cell.angle_alpha   90.00
_cell.angle_beta   90.00
_cell.angle_gamma   90.00
#
_symmetry.space_group_name_H-M   'P 1'
#
loop_
_entity.id
_entity.type
_entity.pdbx_description
1 polymer ?
#
loop_
_entity_poly.entity_id
_entity_poly.type
_entity_poly.pdbx_seq_one_letter_code
_entity_poly.pdbx_strand_id
1 'polypeptide(L)'
;MPDKAENAKTFGKLLAEAWENTPSFICSNDDYAYCLYPADKTKEKWIEGSLTFPDGFFDKKEIAPKKAIALLIEELKVLPSYGAETIVNTKAKFDDLVARLAELA
;
A
#
# COMPACT_ATOMS: atom_id res chain seq x y z
N MET A 1 0.21 -6.20 22.01
CA MET A 1 0.07 -5.24 20.90
C MET A 1 0.82 -5.85 19.73
N PRO A 2 0.29 -5.82 18.50
CA PRO A 2 1.12 -6.16 17.35
C PRO A 2 2.37 -5.26 17.38
N ASP A 3 3.52 -5.84 17.08
CA ASP A 3 4.77 -5.10 17.10
C ASP A 3 4.76 -4.12 15.92
N LYS A 4 4.58 -2.83 16.21
CA LYS A 4 4.50 -1.76 15.20
C LYS A 4 5.70 -1.84 14.24
N ALA A 5 6.87 -2.18 14.77
CA ALA A 5 8.08 -2.32 13.98
C ALA A 5 8.03 -3.52 13.03
N GLU A 6 7.51 -4.66 13.51
CA GLU A 6 7.32 -5.85 12.69
C GLU A 6 6.30 -5.61 11.57
N ASN A 7 5.20 -4.91 11.88
CA ASN A 7 4.18 -4.53 10.92
C ASN A 7 4.72 -3.56 9.86
N ALA A 8 5.45 -2.53 10.27
CA ALA A 8 6.08 -1.58 9.36
C ALA A 8 7.08 -2.27 8.43
N LYS A 9 7.90 -3.18 8.96
CA LYS A 9 8.84 -3.99 8.18
C LYS A 9 8.12 -4.92 7.19
N THR A 10 7.02 -5.52 7.61
CA THR A 10 6.22 -6.42 6.76
C THR A 10 5.56 -5.64 5.63
N PHE A 11 4.94 -4.50 5.94
CA PHE A 11 4.33 -3.63 4.94
C PHE A 11 5.37 -3.02 3.98
N GLY A 12 6.56 -2.64 4.48
CA GLY A 12 7.67 -2.17 3.64
C GLY A 12 8.11 -3.18 2.58
N LYS A 13 8.05 -4.49 2.87
CA LYS A 13 8.28 -5.54 1.86
C LYS A 13 7.18 -5.57 0.80
N LEU A 14 5.91 -5.40 1.20
CA LEU A 14 4.79 -5.34 0.24
C LEU A 14 4.91 -4.11 -0.67
N LEU A 15 5.35 -2.96 -0.15
CA LEU A 15 5.58 -1.78 -0.97
C LEU A 15 6.67 -2.02 -2.02
N ALA A 16 7.77 -2.66 -1.64
CA ALA A 16 8.82 -3.03 -2.59
C ALA A 16 8.27 -3.98 -3.68
N GLU A 17 7.46 -4.98 -3.30
CA GLU A 17 6.81 -5.85 -4.26
C GLU A 17 5.83 -5.10 -5.16
N ALA A 18 5.01 -4.19 -4.61
CA ALA A 18 4.07 -3.38 -5.36
C ALA A 18 4.78 -2.46 -6.37
N TRP A 19 5.92 -1.89 -6.00
CA TRP A 19 6.73 -1.04 -6.87
C TRP A 19 7.26 -1.81 -8.10
N GLU A 20 7.66 -3.07 -7.91
CA GLU A 20 8.21 -3.91 -8.97
C GLU A 20 7.13 -4.62 -9.81
N ASN A 21 5.91 -4.79 -9.30
CA ASN A 21 4.84 -5.54 -9.97
C ASN A 21 3.77 -4.61 -10.56
N THR A 22 3.84 -4.40 -11.88
CA THR A 22 2.88 -3.57 -12.63
C THR A 22 1.75 -4.41 -13.26
N PRO A 23 0.49 -3.94 -13.24
CA PRO A 23 0.02 -2.68 -12.69
C PRO A 23 -0.09 -2.72 -11.16
N SER A 24 0.36 -1.67 -10.50
CA SER A 24 0.15 -1.46 -9.07
C SER A 24 -0.45 -0.09 -8.80
N PHE A 25 -1.06 0.03 -7.63
CA PHE A 25 -1.51 1.29 -7.08
C PHE A 25 -0.98 1.42 -5.67
N ILE A 26 -0.31 2.54 -5.39
CA ILE A 26 0.23 2.86 -4.08
C ILE A 26 -0.21 4.29 -3.75
N CYS A 27 -0.76 4.49 -2.57
CA CYS A 27 -1.04 5.81 -2.05
C CYS A 27 -0.68 5.90 -0.57
N SER A 28 -0.35 7.10 -0.12
CA SER A 28 -0.13 7.39 1.28
C SER A 28 -0.39 8.86 1.60
N ASN A 29 -0.98 9.09 2.77
CA ASN A 29 -1.09 10.38 3.43
C ASN A 29 -0.46 10.27 4.83
N ASP A 30 -0.63 11.28 5.69
CA ASP A 30 -0.03 11.33 7.02
C ASP A 30 -0.45 10.17 7.94
N ASP A 31 -1.69 9.68 7.79
CA ASP A 31 -2.30 8.69 8.69
C ASP A 31 -2.22 7.24 8.16
N TYR A 32 -2.05 7.08 6.84
CA TYR A 32 -2.29 5.81 6.18
C TYR A 32 -1.40 5.57 4.95
N ALA A 33 -1.11 4.30 4.68
CA ALA A 33 -0.48 3.83 3.46
C ALA A 33 -1.19 2.59 2.91
N TYR A 34 -1.28 2.50 1.59
CA TYR A 34 -1.94 1.43 0.86
C TYR A 34 -1.11 0.95 -0.32
N CYS A 35 -1.20 -0.34 -0.61
CA CYS A 35 -0.74 -0.91 -1.87
C CYS A 35 -1.70 -1.98 -2.40
N LEU A 36 -1.85 -2.00 -3.72
CA LEU A 36 -2.58 -3.02 -4.46
C LEU A 36 -1.79 -3.42 -5.70
N TYR A 37 -1.47 -4.70 -5.84
CA TYR A 37 -0.64 -5.21 -6.94
C TYR A 37 -0.92 -6.69 -7.23
N PRO A 38 -0.62 -7.19 -8.45
CA PRO A 38 -0.72 -8.60 -8.75
C PRO A 38 0.41 -9.39 -8.05
N ALA A 39 0.06 -10.51 -7.44
CA ALA A 39 1.01 -11.41 -6.78
C ALA A 39 1.75 -12.35 -7.76
N ASP A 40 1.28 -12.39 -9.01
CA ASP A 40 1.79 -13.26 -10.06
C ASP A 40 1.77 -12.56 -11.43
N LYS A 41 2.44 -13.17 -12.42
CA LYS A 41 2.53 -12.62 -13.78
C LYS A 41 1.23 -12.77 -14.58
N THR A 42 0.38 -13.73 -14.22
CA THR A 42 -0.90 -13.99 -14.89
C THR A 42 -2.00 -13.03 -14.44
N LYS A 43 -1.75 -12.28 -13.35
CA LYS A 43 -2.66 -11.36 -12.65
C LYS A 43 -3.91 -12.07 -12.15
N GLU A 44 -3.79 -13.36 -11.80
CA GLU A 44 -4.89 -14.16 -11.27
C GLU A 44 -5.03 -14.00 -9.75
N LYS A 45 -3.94 -13.64 -9.07
CA LYS A 45 -3.92 -13.31 -7.64
C LYS A 45 -3.41 -11.90 -7.43
N TRP A 46 -4.01 -11.21 -6.48
CA TRP A 46 -3.68 -9.84 -6.13
C TRP A 46 -3.47 -9.73 -4.63
N ILE A 47 -2.57 -8.85 -4.22
CA ILE A 47 -2.36 -8.48 -2.83
C ILE A 47 -2.92 -7.08 -2.62
N GLU A 48 -3.81 -6.96 -1.64
CA GLU A 48 -4.13 -5.71 -0.96
C GLU A 48 -3.30 -5.66 0.33
N GLY A 49 -2.66 -4.54 0.61
CA GLY A 49 -2.02 -4.27 1.88
C GLY A 49 -2.28 -2.85 2.33
N SER A 50 -2.41 -2.67 3.64
CA SER A 50 -2.54 -1.35 4.22
C SER A 50 -1.93 -1.25 5.61
N LEU A 51 -1.45 -0.06 5.95
CA LEU A 51 -0.93 0.27 7.27
C LEU A 51 -1.40 1.65 7.73
N THR A 52 -1.81 1.77 8.99
CA THR A 52 -2.07 3.05 9.64
C THR A 52 -0.87 3.46 10.51
N PHE A 53 -0.35 4.66 10.29
CA PHE A 53 0.83 5.15 11.01
C PHE A 53 0.60 5.33 12.53
N PRO A 54 -0.55 5.85 13.01
CA PRO A 54 -0.71 6.16 14.44
C PRO A 54 -0.65 4.93 15.37
N ASP A 55 -1.29 3.83 14.98
CA ASP A 55 -1.41 2.62 15.80
C ASP A 55 -0.61 1.43 15.22
N GLY A 56 -0.01 1.59 14.03
CA GLY A 56 0.73 0.52 13.35
C GLY A 56 -0.15 -0.67 12.99
N PHE A 57 -1.47 -0.48 12.90
CA PHE A 57 -2.36 -1.54 12.44
C PHE A 57 -2.05 -1.86 10.99
N PHE A 58 -1.90 -3.15 10.71
CA PHE A 58 -1.53 -3.67 9.41
C PHE A 58 -2.53 -4.74 9.01
N ASP A 59 -2.99 -4.64 7.77
CA ASP A 59 -3.86 -5.64 7.15
C ASP A 59 -3.31 -6.02 5.77
N LYS A 60 -3.47 -7.29 5.43
CA LYS A 60 -3.05 -7.87 4.15
C LYS A 60 -4.05 -8.92 3.72
N LYS A 61 -4.48 -8.85 2.47
CA LYS A 61 -5.40 -9.83 1.87
C LYS A 61 -4.90 -10.27 0.49
N GLU A 62 -4.99 -11.58 0.23
CA GLU A 62 -4.95 -12.11 -1.14
C GLU A 62 -6.37 -12.11 -1.70
N ILE A 63 -6.56 -11.52 -2.88
CA ILE A 63 -7.87 -11.30 -3.49
C ILE A 63 -7.86 -11.67 -4.97
N ALA A 64 -9.05 -11.97 -5.48
CA ALA A 64 -9.27 -12.21 -6.91
C ALA A 64 -9.26 -10.90 -7.72
N PRO A 65 -9.02 -10.94 -9.04
CA PRO A 65 -8.84 -9.74 -9.87
C PRO A 65 -10.08 -8.83 -9.89
N LYS A 66 -11.29 -9.42 -9.88
CA LYS A 66 -12.54 -8.67 -9.80
C LYS A 66 -12.62 -7.84 -8.51
N LYS A 67 -12.15 -8.38 -7.39
CA LYS A 67 -12.13 -7.67 -6.11
C LYS A 67 -11.04 -6.60 -6.07
N ALA A 68 -9.88 -6.85 -6.69
CA ALA A 68 -8.83 -5.85 -6.84
C ALA A 68 -9.32 -4.60 -7.58
N ILE A 69 -10.02 -4.77 -8.72
CA ILE A 69 -10.63 -3.64 -9.45
C ILE A 69 -11.64 -2.88 -8.58
N ALA A 70 -12.48 -3.60 -7.84
CA ALA A 70 -13.45 -2.96 -6.95
C ALA A 70 -12.76 -2.14 -5.85
N LEU A 71 -11.70 -2.67 -5.21
CA LEU A 71 -10.94 -1.95 -4.19
C LEU A 71 -10.20 -0.75 -4.75
N LEU A 72 -9.59 -0.87 -5.94
CA LEU A 72 -9.00 0.28 -6.62
C LEU A 72 -10.05 1.39 -6.79
N ILE A 73 -11.25 1.06 -7.25
CA ILE A 73 -12.33 2.03 -7.40
C ILE A 73 -12.70 2.67 -6.07
N GLU A 74 -12.79 1.91 -4.97
CA GLU A 74 -13.04 2.49 -3.64
C GLU A 74 -11.93 3.46 -3.20
N GLU A 75 -10.67 3.11 -3.41
CA GLU A 75 -9.54 4.02 -3.11
C GLU A 75 -9.57 5.28 -3.99
N LEU A 76 -9.90 5.15 -5.28
CA LEU A 76 -10.01 6.29 -6.18
C LEU A 76 -11.16 7.24 -5.80
N LYS A 77 -12.22 6.76 -5.12
CA LYS A 77 -13.31 7.61 -4.63
C LYS A 77 -12.89 8.51 -3.47
N VAL A 78 -11.94 8.08 -2.65
CA VAL A 78 -11.45 8.87 -1.51
C VAL A 78 -10.30 9.79 -1.88
N LEU A 79 -9.61 9.53 -3.00
CA LEU A 79 -8.53 10.38 -3.52
C LEU A 79 -8.88 11.87 -3.64
N PRO A 80 -10.08 12.31 -4.07
CA PRO A 80 -10.43 13.73 -4.10
C PRO A 80 -10.37 14.40 -2.72
N SER A 81 -10.59 13.65 -1.65
CA SER A 81 -10.46 14.14 -0.27
C SER A 81 -9.01 14.11 0.22
N TYR A 82 -8.23 13.11 -0.20
CA TYR A 82 -6.83 12.95 0.18
C TYR A 82 -5.86 13.81 -0.64
N GLY A 83 -6.26 14.20 -1.85
CA GLY A 83 -5.42 14.89 -2.81
C GLY A 83 -4.61 13.92 -3.68
N ALA A 84 -4.40 14.28 -4.95
CA ALA A 84 -3.67 13.47 -5.92
C ALA A 84 -2.18 13.31 -5.59
N GLU A 85 -1.64 14.21 -4.77
CA GLU A 85 -0.28 14.18 -4.24
C GLU A 85 -0.01 12.93 -3.40
N THR A 86 -1.05 12.31 -2.82
CA THR A 86 -0.93 11.07 -2.04
C THR A 86 -0.61 9.85 -2.89
N ILE A 87 -0.79 9.92 -4.20
CA ILE A 87 -0.42 8.83 -5.10
C ILE A 87 1.11 8.74 -5.18
N VAL A 88 1.64 7.57 -4.86
CA VAL A 88 3.06 7.24 -4.92
C VAL A 88 3.40 6.73 -6.31
N ASN A 89 3.70 7.67 -7.21
CA ASN A 89 3.97 7.41 -8.64
C ASN A 89 5.39 7.79 -9.08
N THR A 90 6.25 8.17 -8.14
CA THR A 90 7.65 8.52 -8.40
C THR A 90 8.54 7.88 -7.35
N LYS A 91 9.80 7.62 -7.71
CA LYS A 91 10.77 7.03 -6.78
C LYS A 91 10.97 7.90 -5.54
N ALA A 92 10.98 9.23 -5.69
CA ALA A 92 11.07 10.15 -4.56
C ALA A 92 9.92 9.96 -3.55
N LYS A 93 8.66 9.91 -4.02
CA LYS A 93 7.52 9.64 -3.14
C LYS A 93 7.57 8.25 -2.49
N PHE A 94 8.10 7.27 -3.22
CA PHE A 94 8.28 5.92 -2.69
C PHE A 94 9.32 5.90 -1.56
N ASP A 95 10.44 6.58 -1.76
CA ASP A 95 11.52 6.68 -0.77
C ASP A 95 11.06 7.45 0.47
N ASP A 96 10.28 8.52 0.31
CA ASP A 96 9.64 9.25 1.42
C ASP A 96 8.71 8.33 2.23
N LEU A 97 7.87 7.53 1.56
CA LEU A 97 7.00 6.57 2.23
C LEU A 97 7.80 5.51 3.00
N VAL A 98 8.87 4.98 2.40
CA VAL A 98 9.75 4.01 3.08
C VAL A 98 10.45 4.63 4.29
N ALA A 99 10.89 5.89 4.20
CA ALA A 99 11.48 6.62 5.32
C ALA A 99 10.49 6.77 6.49
N ARG A 100 9.24 7.15 6.20
CA ARG A 100 8.17 7.25 7.21
C ARG A 100 7.85 5.91 7.88
N LEU A 101 7.93 4.79 7.15
CA LEU A 101 7.77 3.46 7.75
C LEU A 101 8.95 3.09 8.66
N ALA A 102 10.16 3.54 8.34
CA ALA A 102 11.33 3.28 9.17
C ALA A 102 11.26 3.98 10.54
N GLU A 103 10.48 5.08 10.66
CA GLU A 103 10.23 5.75 11.94
C GLU A 103 9.31 4.96 12.88
N LEU A 104 8.58 3.97 12.35
CA LEU A 104 7.75 3.04 13.12
C LEU A 104 8.51 1.79 13.57
N ALA A 105 9.74 1.58 13.07
CA ALA A 105 10.55 0.37 13.23
C ALA A 105 11.51 0.39 14.44
#